data_AF-A0A6A4SSH9-F1
#
_entry.id   AF-A0A6A4SSH9-F1
#
_cell.length_a   1.000
_cell.length_b   1.000
_cell.length_c   1.000
_cell.angle_alpha   90.00
_cell.angle_beta   90.00
_cell.angle_gamma   90.00
#
_symmetry.space_group_name_H-M   'P 1'
#
loop_
_entity.id
_entity.type
_entity.pdbx_description
1 polymer ?
#
loop_
_entity_poly.entity_id
_entity_poly.type
_entity_poly.pdbx_seq_one_letter_code
_entity_poly.pdbx_strand_id
1 'polypeptide(L)'
;MERTFLAVKPDGVQRGLCGEIMKRFEQRGFRLVAAKFMQASEDHMKKHYLDLKDMPFYAGLCKYMSSGPVFAMVTHITLYSL
;
A
#
# COMPACT_ATOMS: atom_id res chain seq x y z
N MET A 1 -1.42 -18.90 -8.02
CA MET A 1 -1.28 -18.17 -6.75
C MET A 1 -1.19 -16.69 -7.08
N GLU A 2 -2.20 -15.90 -6.72
CA GLU A 2 -2.26 -14.47 -7.01
C GLU A 2 -1.60 -13.67 -5.87
N ARG A 3 -0.95 -12.55 -6.19
CA ARG A 3 -0.36 -11.63 -5.21
C ARG A 3 -0.97 -10.25 -5.38
N THR A 4 -1.34 -9.64 -4.26
CA THR A 4 -1.91 -8.29 -4.23
C THR A 4 -0.98 -7.35 -3.49
N PHE A 5 -0.72 -6.20 -4.10
CA PHE A 5 -0.03 -5.09 -3.46
C PHE A 5 -1.00 -4.32 -2.57
N LEU A 6 -0.57 -4.04 -1.33
CA LEU A 6 -1.30 -3.25 -0.37
C LEU A 6 -0.38 -2.13 0.13
N ALA A 7 -0.94 -0.96 0.41
CA ALA A 7 -0.20 0.13 1.03
C ALA A 7 -1.04 0.80 2.12
N VAL A 8 -0.50 0.87 3.33
CA VAL A 8 -0.98 1.84 4.32
C VAL A 8 -0.42 3.20 3.93
N LYS A 9 -1.33 4.10 3.58
CA LYS A 9 -1.03 5.47 3.15
C LYS A 9 -0.45 6.32 4.30
N PRO A 10 0.15 7.49 4.03
CA PRO A 10 0.81 8.29 5.06
C PRO A 10 -0.05 8.64 6.28
N ASP A 11 -1.34 8.93 6.07
CA ASP A 11 -2.30 9.19 7.15
C ASP A 11 -2.56 7.95 8.01
N GLY A 12 -2.67 6.76 7.40
CA GLY A 12 -2.81 5.51 8.13
C GLY A 12 -1.58 5.19 8.97
N VAL A 13 -0.39 5.49 8.45
CA VAL A 13 0.87 5.36 9.18
C VAL A 13 0.93 6.35 10.35
N GLN A 14 0.63 7.64 10.11
CA GLN A 14 0.62 8.68 11.15
C GLN A 14 -0.36 8.37 12.29
N ARG A 15 -1.48 7.71 11.98
CA ARG A 15 -2.49 7.28 12.96
C ARG A 15 -2.15 5.96 13.66
N GLY A 16 -0.99 5.36 13.38
CA GLY A 16 -0.56 4.09 14.00
C GLY A 16 -1.37 2.86 13.56
N LEU A 17 -2.01 2.90 12.37
CA LEU A 17 -2.95 1.87 11.94
C LEU A 17 -2.30 0.68 11.21
N CYS A 18 -0.98 0.65 11.03
CA CYS A 18 -0.30 -0.40 10.27
C CYS A 18 -0.59 -1.81 10.79
N GLY A 19 -0.46 -2.02 12.10
CA GLY A 19 -0.71 -3.33 12.72
C GLY A 19 -2.17 -3.75 12.63
N GLU A 20 -3.10 -2.81 12.87
CA GLU A 20 -4.54 -3.07 12.79
C GLU A 20 -4.97 -3.44 11.36
N ILE A 21 -4.44 -2.75 10.35
CA ILE A 21 -4.73 -3.07 8.95
C ILE A 21 -4.16 -4.44 8.59
N MET A 22 -2.89 -4.71 8.92
CA MET A 22 -2.24 -6.01 8.65
C MET A 22 -3.01 -7.17 9.30
N LYS A 23 -3.39 -7.02 10.57
CA LYS A 23 -4.18 -8.00 11.33
C LYS A 23 -5.47 -8.40 10.60
N ARG A 24 -6.18 -7.44 9.99
CA ARG A 24 -7.42 -7.72 9.24
C ARG A 24 -7.19 -8.60 8.02
N PHE A 25 -6.04 -8.46 7.34
CA PHE A 25 -5.70 -9.32 6.21
C PHE A 25 -5.33 -10.73 6.69
N GLU A 26 -4.51 -10.83 7.74
CA GLU A 26 -4.13 -12.12 8.34
C GLU A 26 -5.35 -12.91 8.84
N GLN A 27 -6.30 -12.24 9.51
CA GLN A 27 -7.55 -12.85 9.99
C GLN A 27 -8.46 -13.37 8.88
N ARG A 28 -8.34 -12.83 7.66
CA ARG A 28 -9.07 -13.32 6.47
C ARG A 28 -8.32 -14.45 5.75
N GLY A 29 -7.18 -14.90 6.27
CA GLY A 29 -6.37 -15.95 5.68
C GLY A 29 -5.38 -15.47 4.61
N PHE A 30 -5.22 -14.16 4.42
CA PHE A 30 -4.14 -13.66 3.57
C PHE A 30 -2.80 -13.84 4.28
N ARG A 31 -1.80 -14.32 3.55
CA ARG A 31 -0.43 -14.47 4.02
C ARG A 31 0.45 -13.34 3.50
N LEU A 32 1.20 -12.71 4.41
CA LEU A 32 2.19 -11.70 4.07
C LEU A 32 3.38 -12.37 3.34
N VAL A 33 3.75 -11.83 2.19
CA VAL A 33 4.88 -12.30 1.36
C VAL A 33 6.08 -11.38 1.51
N ALA A 34 5.83 -10.07 1.54
CA ALA A 34 6.85 -9.05 1.71
C ALA A 34 6.22 -7.83 2.38
N ALA A 35 7.01 -7.09 3.14
CA ALA A 35 6.63 -5.80 3.68
C ALA A 35 7.83 -4.85 3.70
N LYS A 36 7.58 -3.56 3.52
CA LYS A 36 8.59 -2.50 3.62
C LYS A 36 7.95 -1.22 4.16
N PHE A 37 8.55 -0.69 5.21
CA PHE A 37 8.29 0.67 5.66
C PHE A 37 9.24 1.62 4.91
N MET A 38 8.69 2.57 4.15
CA MET A 38 9.50 3.45 3.31
C MET A 38 8.82 4.77 3.04
N GLN A 39 9.61 5.81 2.77
CA GLN A 39 9.13 7.04 2.17
C GLN A 39 9.55 7.07 0.71
N ALA A 40 8.56 7.11 -0.19
CA ALA A 40 8.82 7.19 -1.62
C ALA A 40 8.99 8.64 -2.07
N SER A 41 9.86 8.88 -3.05
CA SER A 41 9.95 10.18 -3.69
C SER A 41 8.69 10.48 -4.52
N GLU A 42 8.43 11.76 -4.79
CA GLU A 42 7.33 12.17 -5.66
C GLU A 42 7.49 11.59 -7.07
N ASP A 43 8.71 11.49 -7.60
CA ASP A 43 8.98 10.87 -8.90
C ASP A 43 8.64 9.37 -8.93
N HIS A 44 8.85 8.67 -7.81
CA HIS A 44 8.42 7.29 -7.67
C HIS A 44 6.88 7.20 -7.69
N MET A 45 6.19 8.12 -7.00
CA MET A 45 4.72 8.16 -6.99
C MET A 45 4.12 8.53 -8.34
N LYS A 46 4.77 9.44 -9.08
CA LYS A 46 4.39 9.76 -10.47
C LYS A 46 4.45 8.54 -11.38
N LYS A 47 5.49 7.72 -11.24
CA LYS A 47 5.61 6.43 -11.97
C LYS A 47 4.55 5.43 -11.51
N HIS A 48 4.29 5.32 -10.21
CA HIS A 48 3.29 4.40 -9.67
C HIS A 48 1.86 4.72 -10.12
N TYR A 49 1.50 6.00 -10.22
CA TYR A 49 0.17 6.46 -10.62
C TYR A 49 0.10 6.94 -12.08
N LEU A 50 1.01 6.49 -12.96
CA LEU A 50 1.10 7.00 -14.33
C LEU A 50 -0.21 6.92 -15.12
N ASP A 51 -1.01 5.88 -14.88
CA ASP A 51 -2.31 5.68 -15.53
C ASP A 51 -3.33 6.77 -15.19
N LEU A 52 -3.08 7.57 -14.16
CA LEU A 52 -3.92 8.66 -13.70
C LEU A 52 -3.38 10.04 -14.10
N LYS A 53 -2.30 10.13 -14.90
CA LYS A 53 -1.60 11.40 -15.20
C LYS A 53 -2.50 12.52 -15.75
N ASP A 54 -3.55 12.16 -16.48
CA ASP A 54 -4.46 13.11 -17.13
C ASP A 54 -5.64 13.51 -16.21
N MET A 55 -5.71 12.93 -15.01
CA MET A 55 -6.74 13.26 -14.02
C MET A 55 -6.40 14.56 -13.28
N PRO A 56 -7.38 15.43 -13.00
CA PRO A 56 -7.13 16.73 -12.36
C PRO A 56 -6.53 16.63 -10.95
N PHE A 57 -6.68 15.48 -10.28
CA PHE A 57 -6.14 15.22 -8.95
C PHE A 57 -4.76 14.55 -8.94
N TYR A 58 -4.17 14.23 -10.10
CA TYR A 58 -2.92 13.46 -10.19
C TYR A 58 -1.75 14.08 -9.42
N ALA A 59 -1.51 15.36 -9.62
CA ALA A 59 -0.43 16.08 -8.94
C ALA A 59 -0.63 16.08 -7.42
N GLY A 60 -1.87 16.30 -6.98
CA GLY A 60 -2.25 16.25 -5.56
C GLY A 60 -2.06 14.85 -4.96
N LEU A 61 -2.45 13.80 -5.70
CA LEU A 61 -2.29 12.40 -5.29
C LEU A 61 -0.81 12.03 -5.11
N CYS A 62 0.04 12.37 -6.09
CA CYS A 62 1.47 12.09 -6.01
C CYS A 62 2.10 12.79 -4.82
N LYS A 63 1.82 14.10 -4.66
CA LYS A 63 2.33 14.90 -3.54
C LYS A 63 1.88 14.36 -2.18
N TYR A 64 0.61 13.97 -2.06
CA TYR A 64 0.07 13.39 -0.83
C TYR A 64 0.75 12.06 -0.51
N MET A 65 0.89 11.16 -1.49
CA MET A 65 1.50 9.84 -1.27
C MET A 65 3.01 9.90 -0.99
N SER A 66 3.70 10.96 -1.41
CA SER A 66 5.11 11.21 -1.05
C SER A 66 5.31 12.07 0.21
N SER A 67 4.23 12.53 0.85
CA SER A 67 4.29 13.45 2.00
C SER A 67 4.80 12.83 3.30
N GLY A 68 4.88 11.50 3.37
CA GLY A 68 5.36 10.76 4.53
C GLY A 68 5.58 9.28 4.22
N PRO A 69 5.95 8.48 5.23
CA PRO A 69 6.18 7.06 5.05
C PRO A 69 4.89 6.30 4.71
N VAL A 70 5.04 5.23 3.95
CA VAL A 70 4.01 4.22 3.68
C VAL A 70 4.47 2.87 4.21
N PHE A 71 3.51 2.03 4.59
CA PHE A 71 3.77 0.61 4.85
C PHE A 71 3.28 -0.20 3.66
N ALA A 72 4.20 -0.51 2.75
CA ALA A 72 3.96 -1.28 1.54
C ALA A 72 4.04 -2.78 1.86
N MET A 73 3.06 -3.56 1.39
CA MET A 73 2.94 -4.99 1.64
C MET A 73 2.56 -5.73 0.36
N VAL A 74 2.96 -6.99 0.28
CA VAL A 74 2.48 -7.95 -0.70
C VAL A 74 1.84 -9.11 0.04
N THR A 75 0.61 -9.45 -0.32
CA THR A 75 -0.12 -10.57 0.28
C THR A 75 -0.60 -11.55 -0.79
N HIS A 76 -0.88 -12.80 -0.39
CA HIS A 76 -1.58 -13.77 -1.22
C HIS A 76 -2.59 -14.56 -0.38
N ILE A 77 -3.59 -15.16 -1.02
CA ILE A 77 -4.50 -16.12 -0.39
C ILE A 77 -4.27 -17.51 -0.99
N THR A 78 -4.33 -18.54 -0.16
CA THR A 78 -4.29 -19.94 -0.60
C THR A 78 -5.69 -20.52 -0.47
N LEU A 79 -6.30 -20.92 -1.59
CA LEU A 79 -7.66 -21.48 -1.63
C LEU A 79 -7.77 -22.92 -1.12
N TYR A 80 -6.70 -23.47 -0.53
CA TYR A 80 -6.60 -24.89 -0.16
C TYR A 80 -6.36 -25.06 1.34
N SER A 81 -7.28 -24.55 2.16
CA SER A 81 -7.36 -24.91 3.59
C SER A 81 -8.80 -25.25 3.93
N LEU A 82 -9.28 -26.35 3.33
CA LEU A 82 -10.35 -27.18 3.85
C LEU A 82 -9.76 -28.55 4.18
#